data_AF-Q40799-F1
#
_entry.id   AF-Q40799-F1
#
_cell.length_a   1.000
_cell.length_b   1.000
_cell.length_c   1.000
_cell.angle_alpha   90.00
_cell.angle_beta   90.00
_cell.angle_gamma   90.00
#
_symmetry.space_group_name_H-M   'P 1'
#
loop_
_entity.id
_entity.type
_entity.pdbx_description
1 polymer ?
#
loop_
_entity_poly.entity_id
_entity_poly.type
_entity_poly.pdbx_seq_one_letter_code
_entity_poly.pdbx_strand_id
1 'polypeptide(L)' 'KAGVTLMDCSPTPNYTNFRGKMLDDLDTHWTQLLLTKGTGLAEQRIWNYQFT' A
#
# COMPACT_ATOMS: atom_id res chain seq x y z
N LYS A 1 -20.93 -9.25 19.67
CA LYS A 1 -19.60 -9.91 19.70
C LYS A 1 -18.58 -8.91 19.16
N ALA A 2 -17.58 -8.51 19.95
CA ALA A 2 -16.41 -7.85 19.39
C ALA A 2 -15.63 -8.93 18.62
N GLY A 3 -15.39 -8.72 17.32
CA GLY A 3 -14.53 -9.60 16.53
C GLY A 3 -13.08 -9.45 16.96
N VAL A 4 -12.28 -10.49 16.77
CA VAL A 4 -10.81 -10.38 16.84
C VAL A 4 -10.32 -9.92 15.47
N THR A 5 -9.57 -8.83 15.44
CA THR A 5 -8.91 -8.35 14.22
C THR A 5 -7.51 -8.94 14.16
N LEU A 6 -7.20 -9.65 13.07
CA LEU A 6 -5.85 -10.12 12.79
C LEU A 6 -5.11 -9.04 11.99
N MET A 7 -3.99 -8.56 12.52
CA MET A 7 -3.10 -7.56 11.91
C MET A 7 -1.64 -7.96 12.19
N ASP A 8 -0.68 -7.45 11.41
CA ASP A 8 0.75 -7.60 11.65
C ASP A 8 1.23 -9.06 11.76
N CYS A 9 0.77 -9.90 10.83
CA CYS A 9 1.13 -11.32 10.80
C CYS A 9 2.64 -11.52 10.60
N SER A 10 3.21 -12.48 11.31
CA SER A 10 4.64 -12.86 11.17
C SER A 10 4.83 -14.00 10.15
N PRO A 11 5.93 -14.01 9.38
CA PRO A 11 6.95 -12.96 9.29
C PRO A 11 6.47 -11.78 8.42
N THR A 12 7.00 -10.58 8.67
CA THR A 12 6.70 -9.40 7.86
C THR A 12 7.09 -9.65 6.39
N PRO A 13 6.17 -9.51 5.43
CA PRO A 13 6.46 -9.77 4.03
C PRO A 13 7.31 -8.65 3.42
N ASN A 14 8.12 -8.98 2.42
CA ASN A 14 8.88 -7.98 1.67
C ASN A 14 7.99 -7.33 0.61
N TYR A 15 7.83 -6.01 0.68
CA TYR A 15 7.09 -5.23 -0.32
C TYR A 15 8.00 -4.85 -1.50
N THR A 16 7.49 -5.03 -2.72
CA THR A 16 8.17 -4.63 -3.96
C THR A 16 7.33 -3.59 -4.67
N ASN A 17 7.92 -2.43 -4.97
CA ASN A 17 7.19 -1.33 -5.61
C ASN A 17 6.57 -1.74 -6.95
N PHE A 18 5.28 -1.45 -7.10
CA PHE A 18 4.53 -1.66 -8.33
C PHE A 18 5.03 -0.75 -9.46
N ARG A 19 4.88 -1.23 -10.70
CA ARG A 19 5.23 -0.52 -11.93
C ARG A 19 4.21 -0.84 -13.03
N GLY A 20 4.22 -0.02 -14.10
CA GLY A 20 3.34 -0.22 -15.26
C GLY A 20 1.86 -0.16 -14.89
N LYS A 21 1.03 -0.96 -15.56
CA LYS A 21 -0.42 -0.93 -15.41
C LYS A 21 -0.90 -1.04 -13.95
N MET A 22 -0.25 -1.87 -13.14
CA MET A 22 -0.63 -2.03 -11.74
C MET A 22 -0.41 -0.75 -10.92
N LEU A 23 0.67 0.00 -11.20
CA LEU A 23 0.91 1.29 -10.57
C LEU A 23 -0.16 2.32 -10.98
N ASP A 24 -0.52 2.36 -12.26
CA ASP A 24 -1.54 3.27 -12.79
C ASP A 24 -2.94 2.95 -12.22
N ASP A 25 -3.27 1.67 -12.11
CA ASP A 25 -4.52 1.20 -11.53
C ASP A 25 -4.61 1.59 -10.04
N LEU A 26 -3.54 1.39 -9.27
CA LEU A 26 -3.48 1.74 -7.84
C LEU A 26 -3.51 3.25 -7.62
N ASP A 27 -2.81 4.05 -8.42
CA ASP A 27 -2.86 5.52 -8.31
C ASP A 27 -4.28 6.06 -8.55
N THR A 28 -5.03 5.42 -9.46
CA THR A 28 -6.40 5.83 -9.81
C THR A 28 -7.44 5.37 -8.79
N HIS A 29 -7.39 4.10 -8.36
CA HIS A 29 -8.46 3.49 -7.56
C HIS A 29 -8.12 3.39 -6.07
N TRP A 30 -6.85 3.48 -5.72
CA TRP A 30 -6.35 3.43 -4.35
C TRP A 30 -5.37 4.58 -4.07
N THR A 31 -5.75 5.79 -4.47
CA THR A 31 -4.92 6.98 -4.37
C THR A 31 -4.41 7.21 -2.95
N GLN A 32 -3.12 7.50 -2.81
CA GLN A 32 -2.46 7.80 -1.55
C GLN A 32 -2.67 9.26 -1.14
N LEU A 33 -3.91 9.63 -0.78
CA LEU A 33 -4.38 11.02 -0.63
C LEU A 33 -3.58 11.90 0.35
N LEU A 34 -2.85 11.30 1.30
CA LEU A 34 -2.00 12.04 2.24
C LEU A 34 -0.67 12.49 1.62
N LEU A 35 -0.36 12.06 0.40
CA LEU A 35 0.92 12.28 -0.29
C LEU A 35 0.73 13.09 -1.56
N THR A 36 1.78 13.79 -1.97
CA THR A 36 1.84 14.25 -3.36
C THR A 36 1.91 13.05 -4.29
N LYS A 37 1.36 13.18 -5.50
CA LYS A 37 1.41 12.12 -6.51
C LYS A 37 2.84 11.62 -6.77
N GLY A 38 3.80 12.54 -6.88
CA GLY A 38 5.21 12.18 -7.08
C GLY A 38 5.77 11.30 -5.96
N THR A 39 5.53 11.69 -4.70
CA THR A 39 5.93 10.89 -3.52
C THR A 39 5.21 9.54 -3.48
N GLY A 40 3.90 9.53 -3.73
CA GLY A 40 3.09 8.31 -3.70
C GLY A 40 3.54 7.27 -4.72
N LEU A 41 3.81 7.69 -5.97
CA LEU A 41 4.25 6.79 -7.03
C LEU A 41 5.67 6.24 -6.80
N ALA A 42 6.57 7.07 -6.26
CA ALA A 42 7.96 6.71 -6.02
C ALA A 42 8.14 5.80 -4.80
N GLU A 43 7.53 6.17 -3.67
CA GLU A 43 7.74 5.51 -2.38
C GLU A 43 6.70 4.42 -2.07
N GLN A 44 5.46 4.58 -2.55
CA GLN A 44 4.35 3.66 -2.32
C GLN A 44 4.11 3.31 -0.84
N ARG A 45 4.49 4.23 0.06
CA ARG A 45 4.58 3.96 1.50
C ARG A 45 3.26 3.62 2.16
N ILE A 46 2.15 4.18 1.69
CA ILE A 46 0.83 3.86 2.26
C ILE A 46 0.40 2.46 1.82
N TRP A 47 0.63 2.09 0.57
CA TRP A 47 0.33 0.73 0.11
C TRP A 47 1.20 -0.31 0.80
N ASN A 48 2.49 -0.02 1.00
CA ASN A 48 3.38 -0.87 1.79
C ASN A 48 2.86 -1.05 3.22
N TYR A 49 2.53 0.05 3.91
CA TYR A 49 1.98 0.00 5.27
C TYR A 49 0.66 -0.79 5.38
N GLN A 50 -0.17 -0.83 4.34
CA GLN A 50 -1.39 -1.64 4.33
C GLN A 50 -1.13 -3.12 4.01
N PHE A 51 -0.01 -3.42 3.33
CA PHE A 51 0.36 -4.77 2.93
C PHE A 51 1.14 -5.53 4.03
N THR A 52 2.05 -4.83 4.72
CA THR A 52 2.88 -5.36 5.80
C THR A 52 2.15 -5.30 7.14
#